data_AF-A0A6M0RIF3-F1
#
_entry.id   AF-A0A6M0RIF3-F1
#
_cell.length_a   1.000
_cell.length_b   1.000
_cell.length_c   1.000
_cell.angle_alpha   90.00
_cell.angle_beta   90.00
_cell.angle_gamma   90.00
#
_symmetry.space_group_name_H-M   'P 1'
#
loop_
_entity.id
_entity.type
_entity.pdbx_description
1 polymer ?
#
loop_
_entity_poly.entity_id
_entity_poly.type
_entity_poly.pdbx_seq_one_letter_code
_entity_poly.pdbx_strand_id
1 'polypeptide(L)' 'MESVRVRQHIGNDGILHLEIPVGVIDREVEVMVIYQPVQVLVATTSPLAQLYGVCANDPISLDTQGVAETLDDDLTGAFD' A
#
# COMPACT_ATOMS: atom_id res chain seq x y z
N MET A 1 18.18 15.74 21.15
CA MET A 1 17.04 14.87 20.82
C MET A 1 17.62 13.58 20.29
N GLU A 2 17.60 12.52 21.08
CA GLU A 2 17.89 11.17 20.58
C GLU A 2 16.56 10.49 20.28
N SER A 3 16.48 9.77 19.15
CA SER A 3 15.27 9.05 18.76
C SER A 3 15.53 7.55 18.81
N VAL A 4 14.73 6.83 19.59
CA VAL A 4 14.78 5.37 19.70
C VAL A 4 13.54 4.81 19.01
N ARG A 5 13.74 3.99 17.97
CA ARG A 5 12.64 3.37 17.21
C ARG A 5 12.43 1.94 17.69
N VAL A 6 11.36 1.70 18.43
CA VAL A 6 10.97 0.36 18.90
C VAL A 6 9.84 -0.18 18.03
N ARG A 7 10.00 -1.40 17.49
CA ARG A 7 8.92 -2.16 16.83
C ARG A 7 8.56 -3.34 17.71
N GLN A 8 7.35 -3.35 18.24
CA GLN A 8 6.82 -4.41 19.08
C GLN A 8 5.43 -4.81 18.60
N HIS A 9 5.12 -6.10 18.71
CA HIS A 9 3.78 -6.62 18.48
C HIS A 9 2.97 -6.52 19.77
N ILE A 10 1.76 -5.99 19.69
CA ILE A 10 0.83 -5.93 20.82
C ILE A 10 0.13 -7.29 20.90
N GLY A 11 0.22 -7.92 22.07
CA GLY A 11 -0.40 -9.22 22.31
C GLY A 11 -1.92 -9.14 22.47
N ASN A 12 -2.53 -10.28 22.79
CA ASN A 12 -3.98 -10.39 23.02
C ASN A 12 -4.47 -9.62 24.25
N ASP A 13 -3.56 -9.13 25.09
CA ASP A 13 -3.81 -8.28 26.25
C ASP A 13 -4.00 -6.80 25.87
N GLY A 14 -3.60 -6.41 24.66
CA GLY A 14 -3.73 -5.04 24.17
C GLY A 14 -2.72 -4.05 24.77
N ILE A 15 -1.65 -4.55 25.43
CA ILE A 15 -0.68 -3.70 26.14
C ILE A 15 0.62 -3.59 25.34
N LEU A 16 1.11 -2.36 25.15
CA LEU A 16 2.42 -2.07 24.55
C LEU A 16 3.46 -1.84 25.66
N HIS A 17 4.47 -2.71 25.73
CA HIS A 17 5.54 -2.64 26.74
C HIS A 17 6.78 -1.94 26.18
N LEU A 18 6.96 -0.66 26.51
CA LEU A 18 8.08 0.15 26.03
C LEU A 18 9.16 0.29 27.11
N GLU A 19 10.32 -0.32 26.87
CA GLU A 19 11.54 -0.14 27.69
C GLU A 19 12.50 0.80 26.96
N ILE A 20 12.70 2.01 27.50
CA ILE A 20 13.60 3.02 26.91
C ILE A 20 14.85 3.13 27.80
N PRO A 21 16.02 2.64 27.36
CA PRO A 21 17.26 2.89 28.08
C PRO A 21 17.64 4.35 27.87
N VAL A 22 17.45 5.17 28.91
CA VAL A 22 17.74 6.60 28.83
C VAL A 22 19.21 6.94 29.11
N GLY A 23 19.97 6.04 29.75
CA GLY A 23 21.39 6.25 30.06
C GLY A 23 21.69 7.44 31.00
N VAL A 24 20.65 8.12 31.49
CA VAL A 24 20.74 9.27 32.40
C VAL A 24 20.44 8.79 33.82
N ILE A 25 21.26 9.23 34.77
CA ILE A 25 21.09 9.01 36.20
C ILE A 25 20.93 10.37 36.89
N ASP A 26 20.04 10.43 37.88
CA ASP A 26 19.80 11.59 38.75
C ASP A 26 19.43 12.89 38.00
N ARG A 27 18.52 12.79 37.01
CA ARG A 27 17.96 13.94 36.29
C ARG A 27 16.50 13.72 35.95
N GLU A 28 15.73 14.81 35.94
CA GLU A 28 14.35 14.82 35.43
C GLU A 28 14.35 14.76 33.90
N VAL A 29 13.46 13.95 33.34
CA VAL A 29 13.29 13.77 31.90
C VAL A 29 11.81 13.81 31.57
N GLU A 30 11.44 14.65 30.61
CA GLU A 30 10.10 14.69 30.04
C GLU A 30 10.05 13.77 28.81
N VAL A 31 9.07 12.87 28.78
CA VAL A 31 8.90 11.89 27.70
C VAL A 31 7.50 12.02 27.11
N MET A 32 7.42 12.28 25.81
CA MET A 32 6.18 12.29 25.04
C MET A 32 6.13 11.06 24.14
N VAL A 33 5.14 10.20 24.34
CA VAL A 33 4.94 8.98 23.55
C VAL A 33 3.78 9.20 22.59
N ILE A 34 4.05 9.09 21.29
CA ILE A 34 3.03 9.14 20.23
C ILE A 34 2.84 7.73 19.68
N TYR A 35 1.65 7.16 19.87
CA TYR A 35 1.28 5.86 19.34
C TYR A 35 0.38 6.03 18.11
N GLN A 36 0.76 5.42 16.99
CA GLN A 36 -0.06 5.35 15.78
C GLN A 36 -0.21 3.89 15.37
N PRO A 37 -1.44 3.35 15.27
CA PRO A 37 -1.65 2.00 14.79
C PRO A 37 -1.20 1.90 13.34
N VAL A 38 -0.29 0.96 13.05
CA VAL A 38 0.11 0.66 11.68
C VAL A 38 -1.00 -0.18 11.07
N GLN A 39 -1.80 0.42 10.18
CA GLN A 39 -2.68 -0.36 9.32
C GLN A 39 -1.79 -1.21 8.43
N VAL A 40 -1.77 -2.52 8.69
CA VAL A 40 -1.27 -3.46 7.71
C VAL A 40 -2.21 -3.32 6.52
N LEU A 41 -1.72 -2.75 5.42
CA LEU A 41 -2.37 -2.86 4.13
C LEU A 41 -2.43 -4.35 3.82
N VAL A 42 -3.49 -5.01 4.28
CA VAL A 42 -3.95 -6.23 3.67
C VAL A 42 -4.11 -5.82 2.22
N ALA A 43 -3.36 -6.45 1.32
CA ALA A 43 -3.58 -6.30 -0.10
C ALA A 43 -5.02 -6.77 -0.35
N THR A 44 -5.96 -5.84 -0.23
CA THR A 44 -7.30 -5.97 -0.77
C THR A 44 -7.03 -6.28 -2.22
N THR A 45 -7.35 -7.50 -2.62
CA THR A 45 -7.43 -7.90 -4.02
C THR A 45 -7.95 -6.70 -4.78
N SER A 46 -7.10 -6.12 -5.63
CA SER A 46 -7.41 -4.92 -6.38
C SER A 46 -8.82 -5.07 -6.95
N PRO A 47 -9.68 -4.04 -6.93
CA PRO A 47 -11.04 -4.15 -7.51
C PRO A 47 -11.02 -4.69 -8.95
N LEU A 48 -9.90 -4.53 -9.66
CA LEU A 48 -9.67 -5.08 -10.99
C LEU A 48 -9.62 -6.62 -11.04
N ALA A 49 -9.22 -7.29 -9.96
CA ALA A 49 -9.23 -8.75 -9.87
C ALA A 49 -10.66 -9.32 -9.94
N GLN A 50 -11.67 -8.53 -9.57
CA GLN A 50 -13.08 -8.91 -9.70
C GLN A 50 -13.56 -8.89 -11.16
N LEU A 51 -12.83 -8.21 -12.05
CA LEU A 51 -13.15 -8.13 -13.49
C LEU A 51 -12.53 -9.29 -14.29
N TYR A 52 -11.73 -10.16 -13.64
CA TYR A 52 -11.10 -11.28 -14.30
C TYR A 52 -12.16 -12.23 -14.87
N GLY A 53 -12.16 -12.40 -16.19
CA GLY A 53 -13.11 -13.28 -16.89
C GLY A 53 -14.45 -12.64 -17.29
N VAL A 54 -14.64 -11.33 -17.10
CA VAL A 54 -15.89 -10.64 -17.52
C VAL A 54 -16.17 -10.80 -19.03
N CYS A 55 -15.13 -10.91 -19.84
CA CYS A 55 -15.22 -11.13 -21.29
C CYS A 55 -14.98 -12.59 -21.71
N ALA A 56 -14.93 -13.57 -20.78
CA ALA A 56 -14.54 -14.94 -21.12
C ALA A 56 -15.54 -15.65 -22.07
N ASN A 57 -16.79 -15.21 -22.09
CA ASN A 57 -17.85 -15.75 -22.94
C ASN A 57 -18.19 -14.85 -24.15
N ASP A 58 -17.45 -13.77 -24.34
CA ASP A 58 -17.66 -12.85 -25.46
C ASP A 58 -16.65 -13.17 -26.57
N PRO A 59 -17.06 -13.84 -27.67
CA PRO A 59 -16.14 -14.24 -28.73
C PRO A 59 -15.59 -13.01 -29.44
N ILE A 60 -14.26 -12.93 -29.56
CA ILE A 60 -13.60 -11.88 -30.34
C ILE A 60 -13.92 -12.12 -31.82
N SER A 61 -14.75 -11.25 -32.40
CA SER A 61 -15.02 -11.24 -33.83
C SER A 61 -13.92 -10.49 -34.56
N LEU A 62 -13.07 -11.21 -35.30
CA LEU A 62 -12.10 -10.60 -36.21
C LEU A 62 -12.81 -10.27 -37.51
N ASP A 63 -12.90 -9.00 -37.86
CA ASP A 63 -13.29 -8.62 -39.21
C ASP A 63 -12.13 -8.89 -40.20
N THR A 64 -12.44 -8.80 -41.49
CA THR A 64 -11.43 -8.96 -42.55
C THR A 64 -10.76 -7.64 -42.92
N GLN A 65 -11.06 -6.54 -42.22
CA GLN A 65 -10.55 -5.20 -42.53
C GLN A 65 -9.17 -4.95 -41.91
N GLY A 66 -8.73 -5.81 -41.00
CA GLY A 66 -7.41 -5.69 -40.36
C GLY A 66 -7.34 -4.50 -39.41
N VAL A 67 -6.13 -4.10 -39.03
CA VAL A 67 -5.93 -2.92 -38.18
C VAL A 67 -6.05 -1.67 -39.04
N ALA A 68 -6.98 -0.77 -38.70
CA ALA A 68 -7.10 0.51 -39.39
C ALA A 68 -5.92 1.42 -39.03
N GLU A 69 -5.08 1.76 -40.00
CA GLU A 69 -3.91 2.66 -39.83
C GLU A 69 -4.29 4.03 -39.25
N THR A 70 -5.56 4.43 -39.39
CA THR A 70 -6.08 5.69 -38.85
C THR A 70 -6.08 5.77 -37.32
N LEU A 71 -6.09 4.62 -36.61
CA LEU A 71 -6.10 4.61 -35.15
C LEU A 71 -4.70 4.90 -34.56
N ASP A 72 -3.63 4.55 -35.26
CA ASP A 72 -2.26 4.79 -34.82
C ASP A 72 -1.89 6.28 -34.96
N ASP A 73 -2.34 6.94 -36.03
CA ASP A 73 -2.12 8.37 -36.25
C ASP A 73 -2.79 9.23 -35.15
N ASP A 74 -4.02 8.89 -34.74
CA ASP A 74 -4.78 9.61 -33.70
C ASP A 74 -4.26 9.39 -32.26
N LEU A 75 -3.49 8.33 -32.02
CA LEU A 75 -2.92 7.99 -30.70
C LEU A 75 -1.46 8.46 -30.53
N THR A 76 -0.86 9.04 -31.57
CA THR A 76 0.50 9.60 -31.52
C THR A 76 0.57 10.75 -30.51
N GLY A 77 1.27 10.53 -29.38
CA GLY A 77 1.40 11.52 -28.30
C GLY A 77 0.30 11.47 -27.22
N ALA A 78 -0.61 10.50 -27.24
CA ALA A 78 -1.66 10.36 -26.23
C ALA A 78 -1.16 9.92 -24.83
N PHE A 79 0.09 9.45 -24.74
CA PHE A 79 0.72 8.96 -23.50
C PHE A 79 1.98 9.74 -23.10
N ASP A 80 2.25 10.87 -23.75
CA ASP A 80 3.33 11.81 -23.40
C ASP A 80 2.84 12.87 -22.38
#